data_AF-A0A1Y3ZGT8-F1
#
_entry.id   AF-A0A1Y3ZGT8-F1
#
_cell.length_a   1.000
_cell.length_b   1.000
_cell.length_c   1.000
_cell.angle_alpha   90.00
_cell.angle_beta   90.00
_cell.angle_gamma   90.00
#
_symmetry.space_group_name_H-M   'P 1'
#
loop_
_entity.id
_entity.type
_entity.pdbx_description
1 polymer ?
#
loop_
_entity_poly.entity_id
_entity_poly.type
_entity_poly.pdbx_seq_one_letter_code
_entity_poly.pdbx_strand_id
1 'polypeptide(L)'
;MGIGQTIVTRYDVTVEETSNGTVKVSNSRPSAGLTVTVTLTPDEGYKADGVTVTDAKGNAVAVTDKGDSKYTFRMPRSNVTVKASFTKDDTPVETGLPFTDVKSGDWFYEAVKYVYDNKLMDGTSTTTFAPLMSTNRAMVVTMLWRLEGQPKVDATLSFTDVESGVWYTDAVNWAASKGIVKGYSDTVFAPN
;
A
#
# COMPACT_ATOMS: atom_id res chain seq x y z
N MET A 1 8.23 -29.57 -60.70
CA MET A 1 8.74 -29.54 -59.31
C MET A 1 7.80 -28.64 -58.52
N GLY A 2 6.75 -29.21 -57.92
CA GLY A 2 5.75 -28.43 -57.19
C GLY A 2 6.27 -28.10 -55.80
N ILE A 3 6.52 -26.82 -55.53
CA ILE A 3 6.74 -26.34 -54.16
C ILE A 3 5.39 -26.36 -53.44
N GLY A 4 5.14 -27.40 -52.63
CA GLY A 4 3.97 -27.43 -51.75
C GLY A 4 4.08 -26.30 -50.73
N GLN A 5 3.30 -25.24 -50.88
CA GLN A 5 3.14 -24.23 -49.82
C GLN A 5 2.37 -24.87 -48.66
N THR A 6 3.05 -25.09 -47.54
CA THR A 6 2.41 -25.50 -46.30
C THR A 6 1.60 -24.32 -45.75
N ILE A 7 0.28 -24.34 -45.92
CA ILE A 7 -0.60 -23.35 -45.28
C ILE A 7 -0.63 -23.67 -43.79
N VAL A 8 -0.05 -22.78 -42.99
CA VAL A 8 -0.06 -22.90 -41.53
C VAL A 8 -1.29 -22.17 -40.98
N THR A 9 -2.27 -22.93 -40.51
CA THR A 9 -3.46 -22.36 -39.86
C THR A 9 -3.08 -21.68 -38.55
N ARG A 10 -3.62 -20.47 -38.34
CA ARG A 10 -3.46 -19.66 -37.13
C ARG A 10 -4.84 -19.33 -36.57
N TYR A 11 -4.89 -19.17 -35.26
CA TYR A 11 -6.12 -18.91 -34.52
C TYR A 11 -5.95 -17.66 -33.66
N ASP A 12 -7.01 -16.89 -33.50
CA ASP A 12 -6.96 -15.65 -32.74
C ASP A 12 -7.02 -15.92 -31.23
N VAL A 13 -6.20 -15.19 -30.48
CA VAL A 13 -6.24 -15.08 -29.02
C VAL A 13 -6.74 -13.68 -28.70
N THR A 14 -8.00 -13.58 -28.28
CA THR A 14 -8.61 -12.32 -27.87
C THR A 14 -8.47 -12.17 -26.37
N VAL A 15 -8.07 -10.99 -25.92
CA VAL A 15 -8.02 -10.64 -24.49
C VAL A 15 -9.22 -9.75 -24.21
N GLU A 16 -10.05 -10.13 -23.23
CA GLU A 16 -11.13 -9.25 -22.78
C GLU A 16 -10.58 -8.04 -22.03
N GLU A 17 -11.31 -6.93 -22.07
CA GLU A 17 -10.98 -5.75 -21.27
C GLU A 17 -10.97 -6.12 -19.78
N THR A 18 -9.97 -5.60 -19.07
CA THR A 18 -9.77 -5.83 -17.65
C THR A 18 -9.75 -4.51 -16.89
N SER A 19 -10.15 -4.56 -15.63
CA SER A 19 -9.93 -3.49 -14.65
C SER A 19 -8.87 -3.93 -13.64
N ASN A 20 -8.16 -2.97 -13.06
CA ASN A 20 -7.16 -3.18 -12.00
C ASN A 20 -5.91 -3.97 -12.43
N GLY A 21 -5.58 -3.90 -13.71
CA GLY A 21 -4.37 -4.47 -14.27
C GLY A 21 -4.42 -4.60 -15.78
N THR A 22 -3.28 -4.96 -16.35
CA THR A 22 -3.11 -5.17 -17.79
C THR A 22 -2.74 -6.61 -18.11
N VAL A 23 -3.08 -7.06 -19.32
CA VAL A 23 -2.87 -8.44 -19.78
C VAL A 23 -2.10 -8.43 -21.09
N LYS A 24 -1.01 -9.19 -21.15
CA LYS A 24 -0.19 -9.38 -22.36
C LYS A 24 -0.15 -10.85 -22.75
N VAL A 25 -0.36 -11.13 -24.03
CA VAL A 25 -0.17 -12.48 -24.60
C VAL A 25 1.10 -12.54 -25.43
N SER A 26 1.85 -13.64 -25.35
CA SER A 26 3.11 -13.82 -26.07
C SER A 26 2.92 -13.92 -27.59
N ASN A 27 1.74 -14.35 -28.03
CA ASN A 27 1.38 -14.48 -29.44
C ASN A 27 -0.14 -14.41 -29.58
N SER A 28 -0.64 -13.41 -30.32
CA SER A 28 -2.08 -13.22 -30.56
C SER A 28 -2.63 -14.08 -31.70
N ARG A 29 -1.76 -14.65 -32.54
CA ARG A 29 -2.14 -15.53 -33.69
C ARG A 29 -1.28 -16.80 -33.80
N PRO A 30 -1.23 -17.65 -32.75
CA PRO A 30 -0.49 -18.91 -32.75
C PRO A 30 -1.15 -19.99 -33.62
N SER A 31 -0.35 -20.95 -34.05
CA SER A 31 -0.84 -22.21 -34.60
C SER A 31 -1.24 -23.18 -33.48
N ALA A 32 -2.17 -24.09 -33.78
CA ALA A 32 -2.60 -25.10 -32.82
C ALA A 32 -1.42 -25.93 -32.28
N GLY A 33 -1.47 -26.27 -31.00
CA GLY A 33 -0.45 -27.03 -30.28
C GLY A 33 0.71 -26.19 -29.72
N LEU A 34 0.89 -24.94 -30.20
CA LEU A 34 1.86 -24.02 -29.61
C LEU A 34 1.41 -23.56 -28.23
N THR A 35 2.38 -23.34 -27.35
CA THR A 35 2.15 -22.75 -26.04
C THR A 35 2.06 -21.24 -26.17
N VAL A 36 1.01 -20.67 -25.58
CA VAL A 36 0.84 -19.22 -25.40
C VAL A 36 1.07 -18.90 -23.93
N THR A 37 1.82 -17.84 -23.67
CA THR A 37 1.99 -17.30 -22.32
C THR A 37 1.13 -16.05 -22.18
N VAL A 38 0.37 -15.98 -21.09
CA VAL A 38 -0.38 -14.82 -20.63
C VAL A 38 0.40 -14.24 -19.44
N THR A 39 0.72 -12.95 -19.49
CA THR A 39 1.38 -12.21 -18.42
C THR A 39 0.43 -11.15 -17.91
N LEU A 40 0.13 -11.19 -16.62
CA LEU A 40 -0.65 -10.16 -15.94
C LEU A 40 0.29 -9.14 -15.31
N THR A 41 -0.09 -7.88 -15.36
CA THR A 41 0.56 -6.80 -14.62
C THR A 41 -0.53 -6.12 -13.80
N PRO A 42 -0.73 -6.52 -12.53
CA PRO A 42 -1.69 -5.89 -11.64
C PRO A 42 -1.38 -4.40 -11.45
N ASP A 43 -2.43 -3.59 -11.29
CA ASP A 43 -2.28 -2.20 -10.88
C ASP A 43 -1.85 -2.12 -9.40
N GLU A 44 -1.39 -0.95 -8.96
CA GLU A 44 -1.00 -0.71 -7.57
C GLU A 44 -2.15 -1.05 -6.60
N GLY A 45 -1.86 -1.81 -5.54
CA GLY A 45 -2.84 -2.27 -4.56
C GLY A 45 -3.62 -3.53 -4.97
N TYR A 46 -3.29 -4.15 -6.11
CA TYR A 46 -3.91 -5.37 -6.58
C TYR A 46 -2.89 -6.48 -6.83
N LYS A 47 -3.38 -7.72 -6.82
CA LYS A 47 -2.64 -8.92 -7.22
C LYS A 47 -3.43 -9.72 -8.26
N ALA A 48 -2.70 -10.52 -9.03
CA ALA A 48 -3.30 -11.50 -9.92
C ALA A 48 -4.14 -12.51 -9.12
N ASP A 49 -5.39 -12.69 -9.53
CA ASP A 49 -6.31 -13.65 -8.92
C ASP A 49 -6.44 -14.91 -9.79
N GLY A 50 -6.51 -14.75 -11.12
CA GLY A 50 -6.54 -15.89 -12.03
C GLY A 50 -6.66 -15.54 -13.51
N VAL A 51 -6.57 -16.58 -14.33
CA VAL A 51 -6.80 -16.52 -15.78
C VAL A 51 -7.71 -17.66 -16.20
N THR A 52 -8.74 -17.33 -16.98
CA THR A 52 -9.58 -18.31 -17.67
C THR A 52 -9.40 -18.15 -19.18
N VAL A 53 -9.38 -19.28 -19.89
CA VAL A 53 -9.31 -19.30 -21.35
C VAL A 53 -10.45 -20.17 -21.86
N THR A 54 -11.25 -19.66 -22.79
CA THR A 54 -12.34 -20.41 -23.43
C THR A 54 -12.16 -20.47 -24.93
N ASP A 55 -12.57 -21.58 -25.56
CA ASP A 55 -12.63 -21.67 -27.02
C ASP A 55 -13.85 -20.92 -27.60
N ALA A 56 -13.91 -20.82 -28.93
CA ALA A 56 -15.04 -20.20 -29.63
C ALA A 56 -16.43 -20.83 -29.35
N LYS A 57 -16.50 -22.02 -28.73
CA LYS A 57 -17.75 -22.68 -28.31
C LYS A 57 -18.05 -22.47 -26.82
N GLY A 58 -17.20 -21.74 -26.10
CA GLY A 58 -17.32 -21.51 -24.66
C GLY A 58 -16.72 -22.62 -23.80
N ASN A 59 -16.05 -23.62 -24.37
CA ASN A 59 -15.42 -24.68 -23.58
C ASN A 59 -14.13 -24.17 -22.94
N ALA A 60 -13.89 -24.54 -21.68
CA ALA A 60 -12.66 -24.21 -21.00
C ALA A 60 -11.43 -24.86 -21.66
N VAL A 61 -10.40 -24.06 -21.90
CA VAL A 61 -9.06 -24.50 -22.29
C VAL A 61 -8.22 -24.57 -21.02
N ALA A 62 -7.52 -25.70 -20.82
CA ALA A 62 -6.69 -25.88 -19.63
C ALA A 62 -5.57 -24.83 -19.56
N VAL A 63 -5.51 -24.14 -18.42
CA VAL A 63 -4.49 -23.15 -18.08
C VAL A 63 -3.57 -23.71 -17.01
N THR A 64 -2.27 -23.50 -17.16
CA THR A 64 -1.25 -23.84 -16.16
C THR A 64 -0.66 -22.55 -15.59
N ASP A 65 -0.82 -22.35 -14.29
CA ASP A 65 -0.14 -21.30 -13.53
C ASP A 65 1.37 -21.59 -13.47
N LYS A 66 2.19 -20.58 -13.77
CA LYS A 66 3.64 -20.64 -13.73
C LYS A 66 4.24 -19.84 -12.58
N GLY A 67 3.40 -19.22 -11.74
CA GLY A 67 3.82 -18.23 -10.75
C GLY A 67 4.20 -16.91 -11.43
N ASP A 68 4.55 -15.91 -10.61
CA ASP A 68 5.02 -14.60 -11.09
C ASP A 68 4.06 -13.95 -12.11
N SER A 69 2.76 -14.03 -11.83
CA SER A 69 1.67 -13.50 -12.68
C SER A 69 1.69 -14.02 -14.13
N LYS A 70 2.24 -15.22 -14.36
CA LYS A 70 2.34 -15.85 -15.67
C LYS A 70 1.51 -17.13 -15.74
N TYR A 71 0.74 -17.25 -16.81
CA TYR A 71 -0.11 -18.40 -17.09
C TYR A 71 0.18 -18.91 -18.49
N THR A 72 0.01 -20.21 -18.72
CA THR A 72 0.23 -20.81 -20.03
C THR A 72 -0.90 -21.73 -20.44
N PHE A 73 -1.20 -21.77 -21.73
CA PHE A 73 -2.12 -22.76 -22.30
C PHE A 73 -1.60 -23.25 -23.65
N ARG A 74 -2.06 -24.43 -24.08
CA ARG A 74 -1.80 -24.93 -25.45
C ARG A 74 -2.92 -24.48 -26.37
N MET A 75 -2.55 -23.87 -27.48
CA MET A 75 -3.53 -23.35 -28.44
C MET A 75 -4.37 -24.50 -29.03
N PRO A 76 -5.71 -24.47 -28.92
CA PRO A 76 -6.56 -25.45 -29.58
C PRO A 76 -6.63 -25.18 -31.08
N ARG A 77 -7.34 -26.06 -31.81
CA ARG A 77 -7.70 -25.83 -33.22
C ARG A 77 -8.91 -24.90 -33.38
N SER A 78 -8.97 -23.84 -32.58
CA SER A 78 -10.05 -22.85 -32.55
C SER A 78 -9.55 -21.53 -31.98
N ASN A 79 -10.25 -20.43 -32.26
CA ASN A 79 -10.03 -19.15 -31.59
C ASN A 79 -10.34 -19.28 -30.10
N VAL A 80 -9.66 -18.46 -29.29
CA VAL A 80 -9.85 -18.44 -27.84
C VAL A 80 -10.02 -17.02 -27.30
N THR A 81 -10.70 -16.92 -26.17
CA THR A 81 -10.83 -15.70 -25.39
C THR A 81 -10.15 -15.88 -24.03
N VAL A 82 -9.34 -14.91 -23.63
CA VAL A 82 -8.62 -14.86 -22.35
C VAL A 82 -9.32 -13.83 -21.46
N LYS A 83 -9.71 -14.24 -20.25
CA LYS A 83 -10.17 -13.34 -19.20
C LYS A 83 -9.22 -13.44 -18.02
N ALA A 84 -8.81 -12.30 -17.47
CA ALA A 84 -8.02 -12.24 -16.26
C ALA A 84 -8.84 -11.62 -15.12
N SER A 85 -8.60 -12.09 -13.90
CA SER A 85 -9.12 -11.49 -12.67
C SER A 85 -7.97 -10.92 -11.84
N PHE A 86 -8.25 -9.77 -11.22
CA PHE A 86 -7.39 -9.11 -10.26
C PHE A 86 -8.18 -8.90 -8.98
N THR A 87 -7.54 -9.09 -7.83
CA THR A 87 -8.13 -8.86 -6.52
C THR A 87 -7.27 -7.90 -5.71
N LYS A 88 -7.84 -7.21 -4.72
CA LYS A 88 -7.06 -6.34 -3.85
C LYS A 88 -5.97 -7.14 -3.15
N ASP A 89 -4.79 -6.55 -3.08
CA ASP A 89 -3.71 -7.15 -2.33
C ASP A 89 -3.80 -6.76 -0.85
N ASP A 90 -4.56 -7.54 -0.09
CA ASP A 90 -4.68 -7.39 1.37
C ASP A 90 -3.58 -8.12 2.15
N THR A 91 -2.51 -8.56 1.46
CA THR A 91 -1.37 -9.18 2.14
C THR A 91 -0.72 -8.12 3.03
N PRO A 92 -0.59 -8.35 4.35
CA PRO A 92 0.12 -7.41 5.21
C PRO A 92 1.57 -7.34 4.73
N VAL A 93 1.92 -6.23 4.10
CA VAL A 93 3.32 -5.92 3.84
C VAL A 93 3.92 -5.59 5.21
N GLU A 94 5.05 -6.22 5.56
CA GLU A 94 5.86 -5.80 6.71
C GLU A 94 6.10 -4.29 6.61
N THR A 95 5.38 -3.52 7.43
CA THR A 95 5.30 -2.06 7.33
C THR A 95 6.59 -1.38 7.80
N GLY A 96 7.50 -2.14 8.42
CA GLY A 96 8.59 -1.57 9.20
C GLY A 96 8.11 -0.72 10.39
N LEU A 97 6.81 -0.73 10.68
CA LEU A 97 6.18 -0.04 11.80
C LEU A 97 5.64 -1.08 12.78
N PRO A 98 5.69 -0.83 14.09
CA PRO A 98 5.15 -1.77 15.07
C PRO A 98 3.61 -1.70 15.19
N PHE A 99 2.94 -0.85 14.40
CA PHE A 99 1.54 -0.49 14.58
C PHE A 99 0.59 -1.40 13.82
N THR A 100 -0.38 -1.99 14.52
CA THR A 100 -1.37 -2.92 13.93
C THR A 100 -2.56 -2.20 13.28
N ASP A 101 -2.73 -0.91 13.59
CA ASP A 101 -3.78 -0.03 13.08
C ASP A 101 -3.32 0.88 11.94
N VAL A 102 -2.17 0.53 11.31
CA VAL A 102 -1.57 1.25 10.18
C VAL A 102 -1.11 0.23 9.15
N LYS A 103 -1.72 0.25 7.97
CA LYS A 103 -1.44 -0.67 6.85
C LYS A 103 -0.73 0.08 5.72
N SER A 104 0.09 -0.63 4.94
CA SER A 104 0.82 -0.05 3.80
C SER A 104 -0.08 0.62 2.76
N GLY A 105 -1.31 0.16 2.59
CA GLY A 105 -2.31 0.75 1.69
C GLY A 105 -3.10 1.92 2.29
N ASP A 106 -2.90 2.27 3.57
CA ASP A 106 -3.60 3.40 4.17
C ASP A 106 -3.01 4.71 3.65
N TRP A 107 -3.87 5.68 3.33
CA TRP A 107 -3.44 6.97 2.78
C TRP A 107 -2.48 7.75 3.69
N PHE A 108 -2.53 7.50 5.00
CA PHE A 108 -1.67 8.13 6.01
C PHE A 108 -0.38 7.34 6.29
N TYR A 109 -0.19 6.17 5.66
CA TYR A 109 0.93 5.26 5.95
C TYR A 109 2.28 5.96 5.93
N GLU A 110 2.60 6.65 4.82
CA GLU A 110 3.88 7.35 4.65
C GLU A 110 4.08 8.46 5.69
N ALA A 111 3.00 9.15 6.07
CA ALA A 111 3.06 10.20 7.09
C ALA A 111 3.34 9.62 8.48
N VAL A 112 2.67 8.52 8.85
CA VAL A 112 2.91 7.80 10.11
C VAL A 112 4.35 7.27 10.14
N LYS A 113 4.79 6.68 9.04
CA LYS A 113 6.15 6.16 8.91
C LYS A 113 7.19 7.26 9.13
N TYR A 114 7.01 8.40 8.49
CA TYR A 114 7.90 9.55 8.62
C TYR A 114 8.03 10.02 10.08
N VAL A 115 6.91 10.26 10.78
CA VAL A 115 6.94 10.77 12.15
C VAL A 115 7.51 9.74 13.14
N TYR A 116 7.32 8.45 12.88
CA TYR A 116 7.88 7.38 13.70
C TYR A 116 9.39 7.21 13.49
N ASP A 117 9.84 7.17 12.24
CA ASP A 117 11.26 7.01 11.90
C ASP A 117 12.08 8.19 12.45
N ASN A 118 11.54 9.41 12.37
CA ASN A 118 12.15 10.63 12.90
C ASN A 118 11.90 10.86 14.40
N LYS A 119 11.29 9.91 15.11
CA LYS A 119 11.04 9.98 16.56
C LYS A 119 10.25 11.22 17.00
N LEU A 120 9.38 11.71 16.11
CA LEU A 120 8.46 12.81 16.40
C LEU A 120 7.23 12.28 17.15
N MET A 121 6.76 11.07 16.79
CA MET A 121 5.62 10.40 17.43
C MET A 121 5.95 8.92 17.69
N ASP A 122 5.56 8.40 18.86
CA ASP A 122 5.83 7.00 19.25
C ASP A 122 4.60 6.08 19.13
N GLY A 123 3.41 6.65 18.90
CA GLY A 123 2.13 5.96 19.02
C GLY A 123 1.51 6.07 20.41
N THR A 124 0.27 5.59 20.55
CA THR A 124 -0.47 5.58 21.82
C THR A 124 -0.22 4.32 22.64
N SER A 125 0.34 3.29 22.01
CA SER A 125 0.87 2.09 22.66
C SER A 125 2.06 1.54 21.86
N THR A 126 2.68 0.47 22.36
CA THR A 126 3.77 -0.22 21.63
C THR A 126 3.34 -0.77 20.28
N THR A 127 2.03 -0.98 20.06
CA THR A 127 1.50 -1.58 18.83
C THR A 127 0.35 -0.77 18.21
N THR A 128 0.12 0.47 18.65
CA THR A 128 -1.02 1.27 18.20
C THR A 128 -0.60 2.72 17.98
N PHE A 129 -0.85 3.25 16.78
CA PHE A 129 -0.58 4.65 16.48
C PHE A 129 -1.79 5.56 16.79
N ALA A 130 -3.00 5.05 16.55
CA ALA A 130 -4.29 5.75 16.58
C ALA A 130 -4.40 6.91 15.56
N PRO A 131 -4.26 6.64 14.24
CA PRO A 131 -4.18 7.68 13.20
C PRO A 131 -5.46 8.53 13.04
N LEU A 132 -6.60 8.04 13.53
CA LEU A 132 -7.89 8.75 13.48
C LEU A 132 -8.24 9.46 14.80
N MET A 133 -7.35 9.41 15.79
CA MET A 133 -7.52 10.13 17.04
C MET A 133 -7.28 11.62 16.83
N SER A 134 -8.10 12.47 17.44
CA SER A 134 -7.83 13.90 17.50
C SER A 134 -6.54 14.17 18.24
N THR A 135 -5.63 14.90 17.60
CA THR A 135 -4.39 15.37 18.23
C THR A 135 -4.71 16.46 19.25
N ASN A 136 -4.21 16.32 20.48
CA ASN A 136 -4.35 17.35 21.52
C ASN A 136 -3.15 18.31 21.56
N ARG A 137 -3.25 19.36 22.39
CA ARG A 137 -2.22 20.41 22.49
C ARG A 137 -0.89 19.87 23.00
N ALA A 138 -0.90 18.95 23.95
CA ALA A 138 0.30 18.29 24.45
C ALA A 138 1.04 17.52 23.35
N MET A 139 0.31 16.80 22.49
CA MET A 139 0.89 16.07 21.36
C MET A 139 1.56 17.02 20.37
N VAL A 140 0.88 18.11 19.98
CA VAL A 140 1.44 19.11 19.05
C VAL A 140 2.74 19.69 19.58
N VAL A 141 2.74 20.14 20.85
CA VAL A 141 3.93 20.76 21.43
C VAL A 141 5.08 19.76 21.59
N THR A 142 4.77 18.50 21.90
CA THR A 142 5.78 17.44 21.99
C THR A 142 6.40 17.13 20.63
N MET A 143 5.61 17.11 19.56
CA MET A 143 6.13 16.95 18.20
C MET A 143 7.09 18.08 17.84
N LEU A 144 6.75 19.34 18.15
CA LEU A 144 7.62 20.50 17.89
C LEU A 144 8.92 20.44 18.70
N TRP A 145 8.84 20.08 19.97
CA TRP A 145 10.01 19.95 20.82
C TRP A 145 10.96 18.83 20.35
N ARG A 146 10.41 17.70 19.91
CA ARG A 146 11.18 16.60 19.32
C ARG A 146 11.80 16.99 17.98
N LEU A 147 11.06 17.73 17.16
CA LEU A 147 11.54 18.25 15.87
C LEU A 147 12.76 19.17 16.06
N GLU A 148 12.79 19.96 17.14
CA GLU A 148 13.92 20.82 17.51
C GLU A 148 15.07 20.08 18.22
N GLY A 149 15.02 18.75 18.26
CA GLY A 149 16.08 17.93 18.86
C GLY A 149 16.02 17.86 20.38
N GLN A 150 14.82 17.99 20.97
CA GLN A 150 14.58 17.89 22.42
C GLN A 150 15.49 18.82 23.25
N PRO A 151 15.50 20.14 22.93
CA PRO A 151 16.35 21.10 23.62
C PRO A 151 16.07 21.12 25.12
N LYS A 152 17.13 21.39 25.88
CA LYS A 152 17.07 21.50 27.35
C LYS A 152 16.03 22.55 27.77
N VAL A 153 15.27 22.21 28.80
CA VAL A 153 14.31 23.10 29.45
C VAL A 153 15.03 23.94 30.50
N ASP A 154 15.11 25.25 30.28
CA ASP A 154 15.81 26.18 31.17
C ASP A 154 14.88 26.81 32.24
N ALA A 155 13.56 26.68 32.06
CA ALA A 155 12.56 27.24 32.97
C ALA A 155 11.38 26.28 33.13
N THR A 156 11.04 25.96 34.38
CA THR A 156 9.79 25.30 34.72
C THR A 156 8.70 26.35 34.90
N LEU A 157 7.62 26.25 34.14
CA LEU A 157 6.48 27.16 34.25
C LEU A 157 5.40 26.55 35.15
N SER A 158 4.66 27.41 35.84
CA SER A 158 3.69 27.02 36.86
C SER A 158 2.27 26.82 36.31
N PHE A 159 2.14 26.10 35.20
CA PHE A 159 0.82 25.65 34.75
C PHE A 159 0.26 24.61 35.72
N THR A 160 -0.88 24.88 36.34
CA THR A 160 -1.48 24.01 37.37
C THR A 160 -2.09 22.73 36.81
N ASP A 161 -2.36 22.72 35.50
CA ASP A 161 -2.94 21.59 34.76
C ASP A 161 -1.90 20.81 33.94
N VAL A 162 -0.62 21.08 34.19
CA VAL A 162 0.51 20.32 33.63
C VAL A 162 1.16 19.56 34.77
N GLU A 163 0.90 18.26 34.83
CA GLU A 163 1.53 17.38 35.82
C GLU A 163 3.06 17.35 35.62
N SER A 164 3.80 17.20 36.71
CA SER A 164 5.26 17.08 36.64
C SER A 164 5.68 15.67 36.25
N GLY A 165 6.66 15.55 35.36
CA GLY A 165 7.26 14.26 34.99
C GLY A 165 6.44 13.41 34.01
N VAL A 166 5.38 13.95 33.41
CA VAL A 166 4.66 13.29 32.32
C VAL A 166 5.31 13.60 30.97
N TRP A 167 5.02 12.78 29.96
CA TRP A 167 5.72 12.77 28.68
C TRP A 167 5.76 14.11 27.92
N TYR A 168 4.83 15.02 28.20
CA TYR A 168 4.73 16.34 27.58
C TYR A 168 5.23 17.50 28.45
N THR A 169 5.55 17.27 29.74
CA THR A 169 5.88 18.36 30.68
C THR A 169 7.02 19.23 30.17
N ASP A 170 8.10 18.60 29.71
CA ASP A 170 9.29 19.31 29.22
C ASP A 170 9.01 20.08 27.93
N ALA A 171 8.27 19.46 27.01
CA ALA A 171 7.89 20.10 25.77
C ALA A 171 7.03 21.34 26.01
N VAL A 172 6.05 21.27 26.93
CA VAL A 172 5.20 22.40 27.31
C VAL A 172 6.03 23.53 27.93
N ASN A 173 6.90 23.20 28.89
CA ASN A 173 7.77 24.19 29.54
C ASN A 173 8.72 24.86 28.54
N TRP A 174 9.36 24.07 27.67
CA TRP A 174 10.20 24.60 26.61
C TRP A 174 9.41 25.53 25.69
N ALA A 175 8.30 25.06 25.12
CA ALA A 175 7.57 25.82 24.10
C ALA A 175 7.02 27.14 24.66
N ALA A 176 6.52 27.13 25.90
CA ALA A 176 6.04 28.34 26.54
C ALA A 176 7.20 29.28 26.93
N SER A 177 8.35 28.76 27.38
CA SER A 177 9.55 29.58 27.67
C SER A 177 10.13 30.28 26.42
N LYS A 178 9.99 29.65 25.24
CA LYS A 178 10.41 30.21 23.95
C LYS A 178 9.33 31.07 23.29
N GLY A 179 8.15 31.19 23.88
CA GLY A 179 7.02 31.94 23.32
C GLY A 179 6.39 31.29 22.07
N ILE A 180 6.67 30.00 21.82
CA ILE A 180 6.08 29.22 20.72
C ILE A 180 4.59 28.98 20.98
N VAL A 181 4.23 28.77 22.24
CA VAL A 181 2.85 28.65 22.69
C VAL A 181 2.56 29.57 23.86
N LYS A 182 1.28 29.90 24.05
CA LYS A 182 0.77 30.57 25.24
C LYS A 182 -0.26 29.67 25.93
N GLY A 183 -0.34 29.79 27.25
CA GLY A 183 -1.46 29.26 28.02
C GLY A 183 -2.75 30.00 27.69
N TYR A 184 -3.88 29.39 28.07
CA TYR A 184 -5.18 30.07 28.10
C TYR A 184 -5.21 31.15 29.19
N SER A 185 -4.41 30.96 30.24
CA SER A 185 -4.10 31.96 31.26
C SER A 185 -2.65 31.78 31.73
N ASP A 186 -2.23 32.60 32.68
CA ASP A 186 -0.91 32.50 33.31
C ASP A 186 -0.68 31.16 34.04
N THR A 187 -1.76 30.43 34.36
CA THR A 187 -1.71 29.18 35.13
C THR A 187 -2.37 27.98 34.43
N VAL A 188 -2.95 28.15 33.24
CA VAL A 188 -3.67 27.07 32.53
C VAL A 188 -3.14 26.90 31.12
N PHE A 189 -2.65 25.70 30.79
CA PHE A 189 -2.18 25.36 29.45
C PHE A 189 -3.24 24.66 28.57
N ALA A 190 -4.11 23.88 29.18
CA ALA A 190 -5.07 22.94 28.60
C ALA A 190 -4.39 21.92 27.65
N PRO A 191 -3.72 20.88 28.19
CA PRO A 191 -2.99 19.92 27.36
C PRO A 191 -3.87 18.98 26.51
N ASN A 192 -5.12 18.75 26.93
CA ASN A 192 -6.04 17.78 26.33
C ASN A 192 -7.06 18.41 25.37
#